data_AF-A0AAD8Y1F5-F1
#
_entry.id   AF-A0AAD8Y1F5-F1
#
_cell.length_a   1.000
_cell.length_b   1.000
_cell.length_c   1.000
_cell.angle_alpha   90.00
_cell.angle_beta   90.00
_cell.angle_gamma   90.00
#
_symmetry.space_group_name_H-M   'P 1'
#
loop_
_entity.id
_entity.type
_entity.pdbx_description
1 polymer ?
#
loop_
_entity_poly.entity_id
_entity_poly.type
_entity_poly.pdbx_seq_one_letter_code
_entity_poly.pdbx_strand_id
1 'polypeptide(L)'
;MISNQKWYLSTTLKKCCEKHFYWDINECLGTTAVGSNKWYVSYEDAKCVQDCSGASPCGGVANFWEELYSSKEQCCKNKLGWVSKCSYK
;
A
#
# COMPACT_ATOMS: atom_id res chain seq x y z
N MET A 1 -35.46 -11.54 -8.17
CA MET A 1 -34.66 -11.61 -6.92
C MET A 1 -33.30 -12.15 -7.31
N ILE A 2 -32.22 -11.40 -7.09
CA ILE A 2 -30.87 -11.89 -7.41
C ILE A 2 -30.61 -13.04 -6.44
N SER A 3 -30.60 -14.28 -6.95
CA SER A 3 -30.31 -15.47 -6.15
C SER A 3 -28.81 -15.51 -5.89
N ASN A 4 -28.33 -14.74 -4.92
CA ASN A 4 -26.97 -14.91 -4.44
C ASN A 4 -26.91 -16.24 -3.69
N GLN A 5 -26.00 -17.11 -4.12
CA GLN A 5 -25.97 -18.48 -3.67
C GLN A 5 -25.45 -18.53 -2.22
N LYS A 6 -26.14 -19.27 -1.34
CA LYS A 6 -25.92 -19.25 0.12
C LYS A 6 -24.47 -19.44 0.57
N TRP A 7 -23.62 -20.08 -0.24
CA TRP A 7 -22.21 -20.32 0.05
C TRP A 7 -21.32 -19.06 0.00
N TYR A 8 -21.78 -18.00 -0.65
CA TYR A 8 -21.09 -16.71 -0.78
C TYR A 8 -21.55 -15.69 0.29
N LEU A 9 -22.55 -16.03 1.11
CA LEU A 9 -23.03 -15.18 2.20
C LEU A 9 -22.24 -15.45 3.49
N SER A 10 -21.90 -14.38 4.20
CA SER A 10 -21.26 -14.43 5.52
C SER A 10 -22.04 -13.58 6.53
N THR A 11 -21.98 -13.94 7.81
CA THR A 11 -22.74 -13.23 8.86
C THR A 11 -22.18 -11.86 9.22
N THR A 12 -20.95 -11.56 8.83
CA THR A 12 -20.31 -10.25 9.00
C THR A 12 -19.52 -9.89 7.75
N LEU A 13 -19.35 -8.58 7.50
CA LEU A 13 -18.48 -8.07 6.45
C LEU A 13 -17.07 -8.63 6.59
N LYS A 14 -16.52 -8.64 7.82
CA LYS A 14 -15.19 -9.19 8.11
C LYS A 14 -15.04 -10.65 7.68
N LYS A 15 -15.99 -11.53 8.01
CA LYS A 15 -15.95 -12.93 7.59
C LYS A 15 -16.07 -13.10 6.08
N CYS A 16 -16.84 -12.23 5.42
CA CYS A 16 -16.92 -12.21 3.97
C CYS A 16 -15.57 -11.89 3.35
N CYS A 17 -14.92 -10.82 3.83
CA CYS A 17 -13.62 -10.36 3.36
C CYS A 17 -12.51 -11.37 3.64
N GLU A 18 -12.44 -11.94 4.84
CA GLU A 18 -11.45 -12.99 5.18
C GLU A 18 -11.61 -14.25 4.32
N LYS A 19 -12.83 -14.59 3.90
CA LYS A 19 -13.09 -15.80 3.12
C LYS A 19 -12.87 -15.61 1.62
N HIS A 20 -13.26 -14.45 1.09
CA HIS A 20 -13.37 -14.21 -0.35
C HIS A 20 -12.42 -13.14 -0.88
N PHE A 21 -11.80 -12.34 -0.01
CA PHE A 21 -10.96 -11.19 -0.36
C PHE A 21 -9.78 -11.07 0.61
N TYR A 22 -9.24 -12.20 1.10
CA TYR A 22 -8.17 -12.18 2.12
C TYR A 22 -6.90 -11.47 1.62
N TRP A 23 -6.68 -11.46 0.31
CA TRP A 23 -5.58 -10.77 -0.35
C TRP A 23 -5.72 -9.26 -0.32
N ASP A 24 -6.92 -8.74 -0.05
CA ASP A 24 -7.22 -7.31 -0.02
C ASP A 24 -8.26 -6.97 1.06
N ILE A 25 -7.99 -7.48 2.26
CA ILE A 25 -8.92 -7.40 3.39
C ILE A 25 -9.21 -5.96 3.80
N ASN A 26 -8.22 -5.06 3.63
CA ASN A 26 -8.36 -3.67 4.04
C ASN A 26 -9.33 -2.91 3.11
N GLU A 27 -9.19 -3.08 1.79
CA GLU A 27 -10.13 -2.51 0.82
C GLU A 27 -11.54 -3.08 1.02
N CYS A 28 -11.64 -4.41 1.16
CA CYS A 28 -12.93 -5.08 1.36
C CYS A 28 -13.65 -4.64 2.65
N LEU A 29 -12.89 -4.41 3.74
CA LEU A 29 -13.46 -3.92 5.01
C LEU A 29 -13.84 -2.44 4.97
N GLY A 30 -13.50 -1.72 3.88
CA GLY A 30 -13.61 -0.27 3.83
C GLY A 30 -12.72 0.43 4.87
N THR A 31 -11.71 -0.28 5.39
CA THR A 31 -10.71 0.32 6.26
C THR A 31 -9.70 0.99 5.35
N THR A 32 -9.55 2.31 5.48
CA THR A 32 -8.53 3.07 4.76
C THR A 32 -7.23 2.32 4.87
N ALA A 33 -6.66 1.88 3.74
CA ALA A 33 -5.44 1.08 3.76
C ALA A 33 -4.40 1.84 4.58
N VAL A 34 -4.02 1.26 5.71
CA VAL A 34 -3.12 1.91 6.64
C VAL A 34 -1.73 1.66 6.10
N GLY A 35 -1.15 2.68 5.49
CA GLY A 35 0.22 2.60 5.03
C GLY A 35 1.15 2.17 6.16
N SER A 36 2.11 1.32 5.85
CA SER A 36 3.02 0.70 6.81
C SER A 36 4.06 1.67 7.39
N ASN A 37 4.04 2.94 6.98
CA ASN A 37 5.04 3.97 7.26
C ASN A 37 6.44 3.63 6.75
N LYS A 38 6.58 2.59 5.92
CA LYS A 38 7.82 2.26 5.19
C LYS A 38 7.97 3.14 3.96
N TRP A 39 9.08 3.01 3.25
CA TRP A 39 9.42 3.84 2.10
C TRP A 39 9.44 3.03 0.83
N TYR A 40 8.87 3.56 -0.26
CA TYR A 40 8.97 2.98 -1.60
C TYR A 40 9.39 4.04 -2.61
N VAL A 41 9.83 3.58 -3.77
CA VAL A 41 10.29 4.46 -4.85
C VAL A 41 9.10 4.92 -5.69
N SER A 42 8.90 6.23 -5.79
CA SER A 42 8.12 6.82 -6.86
C SER A 42 9.07 7.10 -8.03
N TYR A 43 9.00 6.27 -9.06
CA TYR A 43 9.81 6.45 -10.26
C TYR A 43 9.37 7.66 -11.09
N GLU A 44 8.09 8.02 -11.04
CA GLU A 44 7.54 9.20 -11.72
C GLU A 44 8.18 10.50 -11.21
N ASP A 45 8.32 10.60 -9.88
CA ASP A 45 8.93 11.75 -9.21
C ASP A 45 10.44 11.60 -8.97
N ALA A 46 11.02 10.45 -9.35
CA ALA A 46 12.39 10.05 -9.03
C ALA A 46 12.77 10.29 -7.54
N LYS A 47 11.84 9.98 -6.62
CA LYS A 47 12.02 10.18 -5.17
C LYS A 47 11.48 8.98 -4.39
N CYS A 48 11.98 8.79 -3.18
CA CYS A 48 11.39 7.85 -2.24
C CYS A 48 10.34 8.55 -1.37
N VAL A 49 9.14 7.97 -1.35
CA VAL A 49 7.96 8.46 -0.63
C VAL A 49 7.56 7.47 0.45
N GLN A 50 6.81 7.93 1.44
CA GLN A 50 6.37 7.10 2.55
C GLN A 50 5.02 6.44 2.21
N ASP A 51 4.92 5.16 2.54
CA ASP A 51 3.70 4.35 2.53
C ASP A 51 2.77 4.83 3.65
N CYS A 52 2.04 5.90 3.34
CA CYS A 52 1.04 6.52 4.17
C CYS A 52 0.08 7.35 3.31
N SER A 53 -1.08 7.66 3.88
CA SER A 53 -2.05 8.58 3.29
C SER A 53 -1.87 9.98 3.89
N GLY A 54 -1.88 11.03 3.06
CA GLY A 54 -1.81 12.41 3.54
C GLY A 54 -0.87 13.29 2.73
N ALA A 55 -0.40 14.36 3.35
CA ALA A 55 0.57 15.27 2.76
C ALA A 55 1.99 14.67 2.76
N SER A 56 2.90 15.30 2.02
CA SER A 56 4.34 14.97 2.04
C SER A 56 4.84 14.76 3.47
N PRO A 57 5.58 13.67 3.77
CA PRO A 57 6.28 12.79 2.82
C PRO A 57 5.45 11.61 2.27
N CYS A 58 4.15 11.54 2.55
CA CYS A 58 3.29 10.46 2.06
C CYS A 58 3.16 10.47 0.54
N GLY A 59 3.37 9.30 -0.07
CA GLY A 59 3.18 9.07 -1.51
C GLY A 59 1.83 8.45 -1.87
N GLY A 60 1.03 8.12 -0.86
CA GLY A 60 -0.07 7.18 -1.00
C GLY A 60 0.31 5.82 -0.43
N VAL A 61 -0.70 4.96 -0.28
CA VAL A 61 -0.52 3.60 0.21
C VAL A 61 0.18 2.78 -0.86
N ALA A 62 1.23 2.09 -0.46
CA ALA A 62 2.03 1.30 -1.36
C ALA A 62 1.22 0.12 -1.92
N ASN A 63 1.41 -0.16 -3.20
CA ASN A 63 0.86 -1.34 -3.85
C ASN A 63 1.61 -2.60 -3.43
N PHE A 64 0.99 -3.77 -3.64
CA PHE A 64 1.60 -5.05 -3.23
C PHE A 64 2.92 -5.37 -3.94
N TRP A 65 3.17 -4.79 -5.12
CA TRP A 65 4.40 -4.99 -5.90
C TRP A 65 5.51 -4.01 -5.54
N GLU A 66 5.23 -3.00 -4.73
CA GLU A 66 6.21 -2.01 -4.34
C GLU A 66 7.11 -2.54 -3.23
N GLU A 67 8.42 -2.42 -3.44
CA GLU A 67 9.39 -2.87 -2.45
C GLU A 67 9.52 -1.83 -1.34
N LEU A 68 9.23 -2.28 -0.11
CA LEU A 68 9.19 -1.42 1.07
C LEU A 68 10.51 -1.46 1.84
N TYR A 69 11.09 -0.28 2.07
CA TYR A 69 12.31 -0.07 2.82
C TYR A 69 12.03 0.56 4.18
N SER A 70 12.88 0.29 5.17
CA SER A 70 12.68 0.85 6.51
C SER A 70 13.02 2.35 6.59
N SER A 71 13.78 2.88 5.63
CA SER A 71 14.14 4.29 5.57
C SER A 71 14.19 4.84 4.14
N LYS A 72 14.01 6.16 4.01
CA LYS A 72 14.13 6.88 2.73
C LYS A 72 15.49 6.66 2.08
N GLU A 73 16.55 6.67 2.88
CA GLU A 73 17.93 6.50 2.44
C GLU A 73 18.17 5.09 1.89
N GLN A 74 17.58 4.06 2.52
CA GLN A 74 17.65 2.69 2.00
C GLN A 74 16.93 2.57 0.66
N CYS A 75 15.73 3.13 0.53
CA CYS A 75 15.01 3.16 -0.74
C CYS A 75 15.85 3.84 -1.83
N CYS A 76 16.41 5.01 -1.52
CA CYS A 76 17.25 5.76 -2.45
C CYS A 76 18.49 5.00 -2.91
N LYS A 77 19.23 4.39 -1.97
CA LYS A 77 20.42 3.60 -2.30
C LYS A 77 20.10 2.40 -3.19
N ASN A 78 18.98 1.73 -2.95
CA ASN A 78 18.60 0.52 -3.69
C ASN A 78 17.94 0.81 -5.04
N LYS A 79 17.09 1.83 -5.13
CA LYS A 79 16.26 2.09 -6.33
C LYS A 79 16.72 3.27 -7.16
N LEU A 80 17.35 4.26 -6.53
CA LEU A 80 17.71 5.54 -7.13
C LEU A 80 19.19 5.89 -6.93
N GLY A 81 20.07 4.88 -6.83
CA GLY A 81 21.52 5.10 -6.67
C GLY A 81 22.17 5.88 -7.83
N TRP A 82 21.50 5.92 -8.99
CA TRP A 82 21.87 6.71 -10.16
C TRP A 82 21.44 8.19 -10.07
N VAL A 83 20.55 8.53 -9.14
CA VAL A 83 20.06 9.89 -8.93
C VAL A 83 20.86 10.54 -7.82
N SER A 84 21.76 11.47 -8.19
CA SER A 84 22.63 12.19 -7.25
C SER A 84 21.88 12.97 -6.16
N LYS A 85 20.58 13.25 -6.38
CA LYS A 85 19.70 14.05 -5.52
C LYS A 85 18.68 13.24 -4.71
N CYS A 86 18.71 11.90 -4.71
CA CYS A 86 17.72 11.14 -3.91
C CYS A 86 17.83 11.43 -2.40
N SER A 87 18.95 12.03 -2.00
CA SER A 87 19.17 12.57 -0.66
C SER A 87 18.86 14.08 -0.64
N TYR A 88 17.72 14.42 -0.04
CA TYR A 88 17.34 15.74 0.50
C TYR A 88 17.27 16.94 -0.47
N LYS A 89 16.05 17.42 -0.72
CA LYS A 89 15.55 18.68 -0.15
C LYS A 89 14.08 18.52 0.19
#